data_AF-A0A1Q6TTN1-F1
#
_entry.id   AF-A0A1Q6TTN1-F1
#
_cell.length_a   1.000
_cell.length_b   1.000
_cell.length_c   1.000
_cell.angle_alpha   90.00
_cell.angle_beta   90.00
_cell.angle_gamma   90.00
#
_symmetry.space_group_name_H-M   'P 1'
#
loop_
_entity.id
_entity.type
_entity.pdbx_description
1 polymer ?
#
loop_
_entity_poly.entity_id
_entity_poly.type
_entity_poly.pdbx_seq_one_letter_code
_entity_poly.pdbx_strand_id
1 'polypeptide(L)'
;MLGQNKLKKPVEVIGRHGTIECFWEGGVVKQFISNNTDNKAGELTDAADGACYFTAPTANLFVLQAVGAGGGGAVGMTGAPSYTNATKTISGSIPTGTGFLGAINDTKNVPDWVRKEWNKQWTSESKWIKYTLESPIGGSGRAYCEPRRVDWDDGSGYNKCAEYCTTNLAETCPPECLSNLVADGGNSGYGAKYVVKTKLEYDPEGQQDSVVFNPTYDETTLTIGTKEAKLLASGAGKNGQGNYPYEGVATPGSKGEDIPLTTGSNKYFSLSGMKVQSSAKTSFQAGGTATEHDCSNMAGSFAKRGSISGGNPSSISFYTQSLAINANYGVAGSPGSAEMRILEKLPAETQFKLVPAQSNSGSNTESTIYIKNKQTGAWEVFMRVSSGADGWGGREVIAVEEGDLPFPKAYYPDAFRPSTPELSISSGAGYTSYLAKNNFSPGASGAGAHPIVTHVSGNASHIINGVTTGNESLTPISGASATCYDGSESTNGTCGSGNTSGNPGAVIISW
;
A
#
# COMPACT_ATOMS: atom_id res chain seq x y z
N MET A 1 -89.38 -3.07 -43.59
CA MET A 1 -88.04 -3.70 -43.69
C MET A 1 -87.03 -2.77 -43.05
N LEU A 2 -86.55 -3.08 -41.86
CA LEU A 2 -85.28 -2.61 -41.30
C LEU A 2 -84.86 -3.68 -40.30
N GLY A 3 -83.99 -4.60 -40.75
CA GLY A 3 -83.48 -5.69 -39.94
C GLY A 3 -82.61 -5.14 -38.82
N GLN A 4 -82.97 -5.45 -37.57
CA GLN A 4 -82.09 -5.28 -36.43
C GLN A 4 -80.88 -6.20 -36.60
N ASN A 5 -79.79 -5.68 -37.16
CA ASN A 5 -78.48 -6.30 -37.00
C ASN A 5 -78.11 -6.18 -35.52
N LYS A 6 -78.31 -7.25 -34.76
CA LYS A 6 -77.74 -7.42 -33.42
C LYS A 6 -76.22 -7.26 -33.54
N LEU A 7 -75.69 -6.14 -33.04
CA LEU A 7 -74.26 -5.98 -32.78
C LEU A 7 -73.80 -7.15 -31.90
N LYS A 8 -72.87 -7.98 -32.41
CA LYS A 8 -72.19 -8.98 -31.58
C LYS A 8 -71.51 -8.24 -30.43
N LYS A 9 -71.77 -8.66 -29.18
CA LYS A 9 -70.99 -8.20 -28.02
C LYS A 9 -69.49 -8.37 -28.33
N PRO A 10 -68.62 -7.43 -27.96
CA PRO A 10 -67.18 -7.67 -28.02
C PRO A 10 -66.89 -8.96 -27.27
N VAL A 11 -66.13 -9.87 -27.90
CA VAL A 11 -65.61 -11.04 -27.20
C VAL A 11 -64.67 -10.49 -26.13
N GLU A 12 -65.02 -10.70 -24.88
CA GLU A 12 -64.14 -10.40 -23.76
C GLU A 12 -62.89 -11.27 -23.94
N VAL A 13 -61.76 -10.64 -24.27
CA VAL A 13 -60.48 -11.35 -24.42
C VAL A 13 -59.99 -11.64 -23.01
N ILE A 14 -60.37 -12.79 -22.49
CA ILE A 14 -59.84 -13.31 -21.23
C ILE A 14 -58.38 -13.71 -21.50
N GLY A 15 -57.44 -12.83 -21.14
CA GLY A 15 -56.01 -13.14 -21.17
C GLY A 15 -55.73 -14.33 -20.24
N ARG A 16 -55.10 -15.38 -20.78
CA ARG A 16 -54.56 -16.47 -19.96
C ARG A 16 -53.11 -16.16 -19.67
N HIS A 17 -52.73 -16.32 -18.41
CA HIS A 17 -51.34 -16.27 -17.98
C HIS A 17 -50.92 -17.68 -17.61
N GLY A 18 -49.65 -18.01 -17.86
CA GLY A 18 -49.13 -19.27 -17.39
C GLY A 18 -47.70 -19.17 -16.91
N THR A 19 -47.31 -20.13 -16.09
CA THR A 19 -45.93 -20.27 -15.63
C THR A 19 -45.58 -21.73 -15.47
N ILE A 20 -44.33 -22.05 -15.83
CA ILE A 20 -43.67 -23.28 -15.47
C ILE A 20 -42.46 -22.93 -14.60
N GLU A 21 -42.36 -23.58 -13.44
CA GLU A 21 -41.23 -23.48 -12.52
C GLU A 21 -40.55 -24.85 -12.45
N CYS A 22 -39.25 -24.90 -12.73
CA CYS A 22 -38.43 -26.10 -12.67
C CYS A 22 -37.33 -25.90 -11.63
N PHE A 23 -37.34 -26.70 -10.57
CA PHE A 23 -36.45 -26.50 -9.40
C PHE A 23 -36.19 -27.83 -8.69
N TRP A 24 -35.18 -27.86 -7.83
CA TRP A 24 -34.90 -29.05 -7.01
C TRP A 24 -35.61 -28.97 -5.66
N GLU A 25 -36.26 -30.06 -5.26
CA GLU A 25 -36.83 -30.22 -3.92
C GLU A 25 -36.73 -31.70 -3.51
N GLY A 26 -36.22 -31.96 -2.31
CA GLY A 26 -36.08 -33.34 -1.81
C GLY A 26 -35.17 -34.25 -2.65
N GLY A 27 -34.19 -33.67 -3.36
CA GLY A 27 -33.25 -34.42 -4.19
C GLY A 27 -33.81 -34.88 -5.55
N VAL A 28 -34.98 -34.38 -5.96
CA VAL A 28 -35.56 -34.59 -7.29
C VAL A 28 -35.92 -33.26 -7.94
N VAL A 29 -35.90 -33.20 -9.27
CA VAL A 29 -36.39 -32.04 -10.01
C VAL A 29 -37.92 -32.06 -9.98
N LYS A 30 -38.49 -30.96 -9.53
CA LYS A 30 -39.93 -30.70 -9.54
C LYS A 30 -40.28 -29.78 -10.70
N GLN A 31 -41.47 -30.01 -11.23
CA GLN A 31 -42.11 -29.17 -12.22
C GLN A 31 -43.42 -28.68 -11.65
N PHE A 32 -43.58 -27.37 -11.53
CA PHE A 32 -44.86 -26.74 -11.24
C PHE A 32 -45.37 -26.06 -12.49
N ILE A 33 -46.59 -26.37 -12.93
CA ILE A 33 -47.25 -25.69 -14.06
C ILE A 33 -48.57 -25.10 -13.59
N SER A 34 -48.75 -23.80 -13.84
CA SER A 34 -50.03 -23.12 -13.72
C SER A 34 -50.38 -22.46 -15.05
N ASN A 35 -51.57 -22.72 -15.57
CA ASN A 35 -52.05 -22.18 -16.85
C ASN A 35 -53.56 -21.90 -16.75
N ASN A 36 -53.90 -20.81 -16.06
CA ASN A 36 -55.28 -20.39 -15.80
C ASN A 36 -55.38 -18.87 -15.78
N THR A 37 -56.58 -18.31 -15.72
CA THR A 37 -56.82 -16.86 -15.81
C THR A 37 -56.18 -16.07 -14.67
N ASP A 38 -56.07 -16.66 -13.48
CA ASP A 38 -55.64 -15.97 -12.26
C ASP A 38 -54.20 -16.33 -11.88
N ASN A 39 -53.62 -17.31 -12.59
CA ASN A 39 -52.37 -18.00 -12.27
C ASN A 39 -52.27 -18.52 -10.82
N LYS A 40 -53.40 -18.95 -10.21
CA LYS A 40 -53.49 -19.34 -8.77
C LYS A 40 -53.58 -20.84 -8.51
N ALA A 41 -53.93 -21.63 -9.51
CA ALA A 41 -54.07 -23.09 -9.42
C ALA A 41 -53.12 -23.79 -10.39
N GLY A 42 -52.12 -24.49 -9.86
CA GLY A 42 -51.16 -25.25 -10.66
C GLY A 42 -50.98 -26.67 -10.16
N GLU A 43 -50.35 -27.49 -10.99
CA GLU A 43 -50.02 -28.87 -10.72
C GLU A 43 -48.52 -29.00 -10.46
N LEU A 44 -48.15 -29.68 -9.38
CA LEU A 44 -46.76 -30.01 -9.05
C LEU A 44 -46.52 -31.50 -9.35
N THR A 45 -45.53 -31.79 -10.17
CA THR A 45 -45.15 -33.14 -10.59
C THR A 45 -43.65 -33.34 -10.52
N ASP A 46 -43.21 -34.59 -10.37
CA ASP A 46 -41.79 -34.96 -10.45
C ASP A 46 -41.35 -35.02 -11.92
N ALA A 47 -40.19 -34.44 -12.22
CA ALA A 47 -39.58 -34.52 -13.54
C ALA A 47 -38.76 -35.81 -13.66
N ALA A 48 -39.08 -36.65 -14.66
CA ALA A 48 -38.57 -38.01 -14.76
C ALA A 48 -37.07 -38.12 -15.11
N ASP A 49 -36.47 -37.11 -15.75
CA ASP A 49 -35.10 -37.14 -16.27
C ASP A 49 -34.22 -35.97 -15.80
N GLY A 50 -34.58 -35.35 -14.68
CA GLY A 50 -33.84 -34.20 -14.13
C GLY A 50 -34.02 -32.91 -14.93
N ALA A 51 -35.04 -32.84 -15.78
CA ALA A 51 -35.37 -31.66 -16.57
C ALA A 51 -36.88 -31.50 -16.75
N CYS A 52 -37.34 -30.26 -16.84
CA CYS A 52 -38.72 -29.95 -17.20
C CYS A 52 -38.81 -29.64 -18.70
N TYR A 53 -39.89 -30.05 -19.35
CA TYR A 53 -40.09 -29.82 -20.78
C TYR A 53 -41.28 -28.90 -20.98
N PHE A 54 -41.05 -27.81 -21.71
CA PHE A 54 -42.05 -26.80 -22.00
C PHE A 54 -42.26 -26.68 -23.50
N THR A 55 -43.52 -26.68 -23.94
CA THR A 55 -43.87 -26.32 -25.32
C THR A 55 -44.65 -25.02 -25.29
N ALA A 56 -44.10 -23.99 -25.94
CA ALA A 56 -44.63 -22.64 -25.90
C ALA A 56 -46.06 -22.59 -26.49
N PRO A 57 -47.06 -22.13 -25.72
CA PRO A 57 -48.39 -21.85 -26.26
C PRO A 57 -48.36 -20.57 -27.10
N THR A 58 -49.50 -20.20 -27.69
CA THR A 58 -49.63 -18.88 -28.33
C THR A 58 -49.78 -17.82 -27.24
N ALA A 59 -48.75 -17.00 -27.04
CA ALA A 59 -48.74 -15.87 -26.11
C ALA A 59 -48.03 -14.66 -26.75
N ASN A 60 -48.35 -13.47 -26.24
CA ASN A 60 -47.76 -12.22 -26.75
C ASN A 60 -46.36 -11.96 -26.17
N LEU A 61 -46.10 -12.46 -24.97
CA LEU A 61 -44.87 -12.22 -24.22
C LEU A 61 -44.44 -13.51 -23.54
N PHE A 62 -43.13 -13.73 -23.45
CA PHE A 62 -42.54 -14.76 -22.61
C PHE A 62 -41.46 -14.12 -21.76
N VAL A 63 -41.43 -14.47 -20.48
CA VAL A 63 -40.37 -14.08 -19.54
C VAL A 63 -39.69 -15.36 -19.11
N LEU A 64 -38.43 -15.53 -19.51
CA LEU A 64 -37.59 -16.66 -19.15
C LEU A 64 -36.60 -16.17 -18.10
N GLN A 65 -36.48 -16.92 -17.01
CA GLN A 65 -35.53 -16.63 -15.95
C GLN A 65 -34.79 -17.90 -15.56
N ALA A 66 -33.48 -17.81 -15.41
CA ALA A 66 -32.65 -18.87 -14.86
C ALA A 66 -31.85 -18.34 -13.67
N VAL A 67 -31.72 -19.17 -12.64
CA VAL A 67 -31.02 -18.87 -11.39
C VAL A 67 -30.11 -20.03 -11.07
N GLY A 68 -28.80 -19.81 -10.97
CA GLY A 68 -27.83 -20.83 -10.57
C GLY A 68 -28.01 -21.22 -9.10
N ALA A 69 -27.37 -22.31 -8.66
CA ALA A 69 -27.37 -22.68 -7.24
C ALA A 69 -26.50 -21.71 -6.43
N GLY A 70 -26.81 -21.53 -5.15
CA GLY A 70 -25.97 -20.76 -4.24
C GLY A 70 -24.73 -21.55 -3.83
N GLY A 71 -23.64 -20.85 -3.51
CA GLY A 71 -22.49 -21.47 -2.87
C GLY A 71 -22.77 -21.84 -1.42
N GLY A 72 -22.09 -22.87 -0.91
CA GLY A 72 -22.11 -23.22 0.52
C GLY A 72 -21.41 -22.16 1.37
N GLY A 73 -21.85 -22.00 2.61
CA GLY A 73 -21.21 -21.13 3.60
C GLY A 73 -20.34 -21.95 4.56
N ALA A 74 -19.24 -21.35 5.02
CA ALA A 74 -18.25 -21.96 5.91
C ALA A 74 -17.72 -23.33 5.44
N VAL A 75 -17.55 -23.50 4.13
CA VAL A 75 -17.09 -24.76 3.53
C VAL A 75 -15.65 -25.03 3.95
N GLY A 76 -15.42 -26.23 4.50
CA GLY A 76 -14.12 -26.63 5.05
C GLY A 76 -13.98 -26.40 6.56
N MET A 77 -14.91 -25.68 7.21
CA MET A 77 -14.92 -25.60 8.67
C MET A 77 -15.39 -26.92 9.29
N THR A 78 -14.65 -27.40 10.29
CA THR A 78 -15.02 -28.58 11.09
C THR A 78 -15.37 -28.15 12.52
N GLY A 79 -16.46 -28.70 13.06
CA GLY A 79 -16.96 -28.35 14.39
C GLY A 79 -17.66 -26.98 14.47
N ALA A 80 -18.07 -26.62 15.68
CA ALA A 80 -18.68 -25.32 15.94
C ALA A 80 -17.64 -24.18 15.87
N PRO A 81 -18.07 -22.94 15.57
CA PRO A 81 -17.22 -21.78 15.72
C PRO A 81 -16.64 -21.71 17.15
N SER A 82 -15.37 -21.36 17.27
CA SER A 82 -14.70 -21.28 18.57
C SER A 82 -13.51 -20.36 18.51
N TYR A 83 -13.01 -19.93 19.66
CA TYR A 83 -11.78 -19.17 19.75
C TYR A 83 -10.97 -19.54 20.99
N THR A 84 -9.67 -19.30 20.92
CA THR A 84 -8.79 -19.27 22.09
C THR A 84 -7.96 -18.00 22.07
N ASN A 85 -7.56 -17.51 23.25
CA ASN A 85 -6.62 -16.38 23.33
C ASN A 85 -5.31 -16.73 22.63
N ALA A 86 -4.77 -15.76 21.90
CA ALA A 86 -3.52 -15.84 21.18
C ALA A 86 -2.80 -14.49 21.26
N THR A 87 -1.58 -14.46 20.71
CA THR A 87 -0.86 -13.21 20.46
C THR A 87 -0.41 -13.20 19.00
N LYS A 88 -0.44 -12.03 18.37
CA LYS A 88 0.12 -11.84 17.03
C LYS A 88 1.24 -10.83 17.10
N THR A 89 2.40 -11.20 16.58
CA THR A 89 3.54 -10.29 16.48
C THR A 89 3.25 -9.21 15.45
N ILE A 90 3.24 -7.96 15.89
CA ILE A 90 3.27 -6.79 15.01
C ILE A 90 4.63 -6.13 15.20
N SER A 91 5.37 -5.95 14.11
CA SER A 91 6.67 -5.31 14.14
C SER A 91 6.94 -4.50 12.88
N GLY A 92 7.81 -3.52 13.02
CA GLY A 92 8.27 -2.67 11.93
C GLY A 92 9.43 -1.81 12.36
N SER A 93 9.85 -0.88 11.51
CA SER A 93 10.93 0.05 11.82
C SER A 93 10.73 1.40 11.15
N ILE A 94 11.04 2.46 11.88
CA ILE A 94 10.96 3.84 11.39
C ILE A 94 12.38 4.35 11.08
N PRO A 95 12.67 4.83 9.86
CA PRO A 95 13.97 5.40 9.52
C PRO A 95 14.24 6.67 10.33
N THR A 96 15.50 6.93 10.66
CA THR A 96 15.91 8.10 11.44
C THR A 96 16.57 9.19 10.60
N GLY A 97 16.61 9.01 9.28
CA GLY A 97 17.10 10.00 8.32
C GLY A 97 16.00 10.90 7.77
N THR A 98 16.23 11.48 6.58
CA THR A 98 15.32 12.45 5.93
C THR A 98 13.91 11.93 5.66
N GLY A 99 13.71 10.61 5.61
CA GLY A 99 12.41 9.97 5.46
C GLY A 99 11.60 9.80 6.75
N PHE A 100 12.13 10.20 7.92
CA PHE A 100 11.51 9.96 9.23
C PHE A 100 10.04 10.39 9.30
N LEU A 101 9.76 11.68 9.01
CA LEU A 101 8.42 12.25 9.18
C LEU A 101 7.39 11.59 8.26
N GLY A 102 7.77 11.25 7.03
CA GLY A 102 6.89 10.55 6.10
C GLY A 102 6.58 9.12 6.56
N ALA A 103 7.58 8.41 7.07
CA ALA A 103 7.42 7.04 7.51
C ALA A 103 6.57 6.90 8.78
N ILE A 104 6.76 7.77 9.79
CA ILE A 104 5.99 7.69 11.04
C ILE A 104 4.52 8.10 10.88
N ASN A 105 4.22 8.96 9.89
CA ASN A 105 2.87 9.38 9.52
C ASN A 105 2.12 8.36 8.63
N ASP A 106 2.77 7.28 8.18
CA ASP A 106 2.11 6.26 7.36
C ASP A 106 1.14 5.42 8.22
N THR A 107 -0.11 5.85 8.30
CA THR A 107 -1.15 5.19 9.09
C THR A 107 -1.51 3.80 8.60
N LYS A 108 -1.11 3.42 7.37
CA LYS A 108 -1.33 2.09 6.82
C LYS A 108 -0.32 1.08 7.37
N ASN A 109 0.92 1.52 7.58
CA ASN A 109 2.03 0.62 7.96
C ASN A 109 2.50 0.82 9.40
N VAL A 110 2.16 1.94 10.04
CA VAL A 110 2.53 2.27 11.41
C VAL A 110 1.28 2.27 12.28
N PRO A 111 1.22 1.43 13.34
CA PRO A 111 0.11 1.46 14.29
C PRO A 111 0.01 2.79 15.06
N ASP A 112 -1.20 3.12 15.49
CA ASP A 112 -1.51 4.33 16.27
C ASP A 112 -0.69 4.45 17.57
N TRP A 113 -0.49 3.34 18.28
CA TRP A 113 0.27 3.34 19.52
C TRP A 113 1.73 3.73 19.32
N VAL A 114 2.35 3.37 18.20
CA VAL A 114 3.75 3.75 17.90
C VAL A 114 3.88 5.26 17.82
N ARG A 115 2.91 5.91 17.16
CA ARG A 115 2.84 7.37 17.02
C ARG A 115 2.62 8.07 18.37
N LYS A 116 1.66 7.58 19.16
CA LYS A 116 1.30 8.17 20.46
C LYS A 116 2.38 7.98 21.52
N GLU A 117 3.15 6.90 21.44
CA GLU A 117 4.14 6.53 22.45
C GLU A 117 5.60 6.81 22.06
N TRP A 118 5.83 7.32 20.85
CA TRP A 118 7.17 7.48 20.25
C TRP A 118 8.19 8.14 21.19
N ASN A 119 7.79 9.21 21.88
CA ASN A 119 8.68 10.00 22.73
C ASN A 119 9.09 9.27 24.02
N LYS A 120 8.36 8.25 24.46
CA LYS A 120 8.62 7.51 25.70
C LYS A 120 9.91 6.66 25.62
N GLN A 121 10.39 6.36 24.41
CA GLN A 121 11.61 5.57 24.20
C GLN A 121 12.89 6.31 24.66
N TRP A 122 12.86 7.64 24.76
CA TRP A 122 14.05 8.48 24.96
C TRP A 122 14.52 8.53 26.42
N THR A 123 14.72 7.35 27.02
CA THR A 123 15.01 7.16 28.45
C THR A 123 16.43 7.57 28.85
N SER A 124 17.37 7.60 27.90
CA SER A 124 18.76 8.00 28.15
C SER A 124 19.44 8.52 26.88
N GLU A 125 20.55 9.26 27.04
CA GLU A 125 21.31 9.80 25.90
C GLU A 125 21.97 8.74 25.01
N SER A 126 22.14 7.50 25.51
CA SER A 126 22.69 6.40 24.71
C SER A 126 21.71 5.92 23.63
N LYS A 127 20.41 6.21 23.79
CA LYS A 127 19.35 5.92 22.83
C LYS A 127 19.18 6.99 21.76
N TRP A 128 19.78 8.17 21.94
CA TRP A 128 19.63 9.29 21.01
C TRP A 128 20.29 9.00 19.66
N ILE A 129 19.77 9.63 18.61
CA ILE A 129 20.22 9.42 17.24
C ILE A 129 21.45 10.27 16.98
N LYS A 130 22.45 9.68 16.33
CA LYS A 130 23.71 10.35 15.98
C LYS A 130 23.72 10.76 14.51
N TYR A 131 24.26 11.95 14.26
CA TYR A 131 24.50 12.51 12.94
C TYR A 131 25.93 13.04 12.86
N THR A 132 26.57 12.81 11.72
CA THR A 132 27.93 13.24 11.42
C THR A 132 27.87 14.31 10.35
N LEU A 133 28.35 15.51 10.69
CA LEU A 133 28.51 16.62 9.78
C LEU A 133 30.00 16.77 9.46
N GLU A 134 30.34 16.87 8.18
CA GLU A 134 31.66 17.26 7.72
C GLU A 134 31.57 18.61 7.02
N SER A 135 32.48 19.52 7.39
CA SER A 135 32.50 20.87 6.85
C SER A 135 32.81 20.83 5.36
N PRO A 136 32.33 21.80 4.58
CA PRO A 136 32.94 22.10 3.30
C PRO A 136 34.41 22.47 3.49
N ILE A 137 35.22 22.26 2.46
CA ILE A 137 36.65 22.59 2.46
C ILE A 137 36.88 23.69 1.43
N GLY A 138 37.48 24.80 1.84
CA GLY A 138 37.83 25.90 0.95
C GLY A 138 38.72 25.44 -0.22
N GLY A 139 38.66 26.17 -1.34
CA GLY A 139 39.57 25.95 -2.47
C GLY A 139 41.03 26.25 -2.10
N SER A 140 41.97 25.75 -2.89
CA SER A 140 43.39 26.06 -2.73
C SER A 140 43.90 26.99 -3.82
N GLY A 141 44.98 27.69 -3.53
CA GLY A 141 45.57 28.66 -4.45
C GLY A 141 46.29 28.00 -5.63
N ARG A 142 46.29 28.68 -6.77
CA ARG A 142 47.16 28.38 -7.91
C ARG A 142 48.59 28.78 -7.58
N ALA A 143 49.57 27.99 -8.05
CA ALA A 143 50.96 28.43 -8.08
C ALA A 143 51.14 29.56 -9.11
N TYR A 144 52.21 30.32 -8.89
CA TYR A 144 52.76 31.26 -9.85
C TYR A 144 54.03 30.67 -10.45
N CYS A 145 54.15 30.74 -11.76
CA CYS A 145 55.36 30.40 -12.49
C CYS A 145 55.41 31.24 -13.76
N GLU A 146 56.50 32.00 -13.90
CA GLU A 146 56.83 32.71 -15.12
C GLU A 146 58.33 32.61 -15.39
N PRO A 147 58.74 32.52 -16.67
CA PRO A 147 60.15 32.46 -17.03
C PRO A 147 60.84 33.78 -16.70
N ARG A 148 62.04 33.69 -16.12
CA ARG A 148 62.90 34.81 -15.75
C ARG A 148 64.30 34.58 -16.32
N ARG A 149 64.98 35.67 -16.69
CA ARG A 149 66.39 35.61 -17.07
C ARG A 149 67.28 35.51 -15.83
N VAL A 150 68.27 34.63 -15.89
CA VAL A 150 69.34 34.52 -14.89
C VAL A 150 70.62 35.05 -15.51
N ASP A 151 71.15 36.08 -14.88
CA ASP A 151 72.41 36.70 -15.24
C ASP A 151 73.56 35.90 -14.62
N TRP A 152 74.48 35.40 -15.46
CA TRP A 152 75.71 34.75 -15.01
C TRP A 152 76.88 35.73 -15.14
N ASP A 153 77.62 35.96 -14.06
CA ASP A 153 78.91 36.67 -14.07
C ASP A 153 80.04 35.65 -13.95
N ASP A 154 80.80 35.46 -15.02
CA ASP A 154 81.96 34.56 -15.06
C ASP A 154 83.26 35.24 -14.59
N GLY A 155 83.15 36.46 -14.04
CA GLY A 155 84.27 37.27 -13.58
C GLY A 155 84.96 38.07 -14.69
N SER A 156 84.48 37.99 -15.94
CA SER A 156 84.99 38.77 -17.08
C SER A 156 84.32 40.13 -17.26
N GLY A 157 83.25 40.42 -16.50
CA GLY A 157 82.42 41.61 -16.67
C GLY A 157 81.47 41.54 -17.87
N TYR A 158 81.41 40.42 -18.58
CA TYR A 158 80.51 40.17 -19.70
C TYR A 158 79.31 39.30 -19.26
N ASN A 159 78.09 39.82 -19.42
CA ASN A 159 76.88 39.08 -19.12
C ASN A 159 76.18 38.63 -20.41
N LYS A 160 76.48 37.39 -20.82
CA LYS A 160 75.94 36.78 -22.03
C LYS A 160 74.40 36.80 -22.06
N CYS A 161 73.75 36.52 -20.93
CA CYS A 161 72.30 36.44 -20.85
C CYS A 161 71.62 37.81 -20.97
N ALA A 162 72.25 38.88 -20.46
CA ALA A 162 71.70 40.23 -20.52
C ALA A 162 71.57 40.78 -21.96
N GLU A 163 72.47 40.43 -22.87
CA GLU A 163 72.43 40.86 -24.28
C GLU A 163 71.40 40.08 -25.11
N TYR A 164 71.30 38.76 -24.92
CA TYR A 164 70.39 37.90 -25.72
C TYR A 164 68.91 38.05 -25.34
N CYS A 165 68.62 38.47 -24.11
CA CYS A 165 67.27 38.39 -23.54
C CYS A 165 66.62 39.78 -23.36
N THR A 166 66.72 40.64 -24.39
CA THR A 166 66.31 42.06 -24.36
C THR A 166 64.83 42.31 -24.75
N THR A 167 64.18 41.38 -25.45
CA THR A 167 62.72 41.41 -25.76
C THR A 167 62.19 39.99 -25.94
N ASN A 168 61.10 39.65 -25.26
CA ASN A 168 60.42 38.34 -25.29
C ASN A 168 61.28 37.15 -24.75
N LEU A 169 61.46 37.14 -23.42
CA LEU A 169 62.27 36.17 -22.66
C LEU A 169 62.06 34.70 -23.06
N ALA A 170 60.82 34.28 -23.34
CA ALA A 170 60.51 32.89 -23.65
C ALA A 170 60.89 32.45 -25.09
N GLU A 171 61.13 33.40 -26.00
CA GLU A 171 61.36 33.11 -27.43
C GLU A 171 62.81 33.34 -27.87
N THR A 172 63.52 34.33 -27.29
CA THR A 172 64.86 34.73 -27.77
C THR A 172 66.00 34.43 -26.80
N CYS A 173 65.69 34.03 -25.56
CA CYS A 173 66.68 33.78 -24.53
C CYS A 173 67.16 32.31 -24.58
N PRO A 174 68.48 32.03 -24.61
CA PRO A 174 68.98 30.67 -24.51
C PRO A 174 68.46 29.96 -23.23
N PRO A 175 68.12 28.65 -23.26
CA PRO A 175 67.59 27.94 -22.10
C PRO A 175 68.50 28.01 -20.86
N GLU A 176 69.82 28.08 -21.05
CA GLU A 176 70.80 28.25 -19.97
C GLU A 176 70.73 29.61 -19.26
N CYS A 177 70.06 30.58 -19.88
CA CYS A 177 69.84 31.93 -19.35
C CYS A 177 68.46 32.10 -18.73
N LEU A 178 67.66 31.03 -18.65
CA LEU A 178 66.28 31.06 -18.14
C LEU A 178 66.13 30.19 -16.89
N SER A 179 65.39 30.71 -15.92
CA SER A 179 64.92 30.01 -14.72
C SER A 179 63.49 30.46 -14.43
N ASN A 180 62.65 29.59 -13.88
CA ASN A 180 61.29 30.00 -13.53
C ASN A 180 61.26 30.72 -12.18
N LEU A 181 60.68 31.92 -12.16
CA LEU A 181 60.29 32.57 -10.93
C LEU A 181 59.03 31.89 -10.41
N VAL A 182 59.17 31.08 -9.35
CA VAL A 182 58.09 30.23 -8.85
C VAL A 182 57.65 30.59 -7.44
N ALA A 183 56.36 30.45 -7.19
CA ALA A 183 55.78 30.49 -5.85
C ALA A 183 54.59 29.52 -5.78
N ASP A 184 54.60 28.66 -4.76
CA ASP A 184 53.50 27.74 -4.51
C ASP A 184 52.20 28.48 -4.16
N GLY A 185 51.08 27.87 -4.52
CA GLY A 185 49.77 28.29 -4.06
C GLY A 185 49.55 27.95 -2.59
N GLY A 186 48.74 28.74 -1.89
CA GLY A 186 48.38 28.46 -0.52
C GLY A 186 47.44 27.26 -0.41
N ASN A 187 47.71 26.38 0.57
CA ASN A 187 46.77 25.33 0.97
C ASN A 187 45.47 25.94 1.50
N SER A 188 44.35 25.23 1.35
CA SER A 188 43.15 25.59 2.13
C SER A 188 43.33 25.27 3.62
N GLY A 189 42.43 25.77 4.45
CA GLY A 189 42.37 25.40 5.86
C GLY A 189 41.86 23.97 6.05
N TYR A 190 42.28 23.32 7.14
CA TYR A 190 41.71 22.05 7.58
C TYR A 190 40.22 22.23 7.91
N GLY A 191 39.39 21.34 7.37
CA GLY A 191 37.98 21.26 7.73
C GLY A 191 37.77 20.59 9.10
N ALA A 192 36.49 20.43 9.47
CA ALA A 192 36.09 19.79 10.72
C ALA A 192 34.97 18.77 10.49
N LYS A 193 34.94 17.78 11.38
CA LYS A 193 33.91 16.74 11.48
C LYS A 193 33.31 16.80 12.87
N TYR A 194 31.99 16.89 12.95
CA TYR A 194 31.22 16.90 14.19
C TYR A 194 30.24 15.74 14.21
N VAL A 195 30.28 14.95 15.28
CA VAL A 195 29.24 13.97 15.58
C VAL A 195 28.32 14.59 16.62
N VAL A 196 27.08 14.88 16.22
CA VAL A 196 26.04 15.43 17.10
C VAL A 196 25.00 14.35 17.39
N LYS A 197 24.35 14.45 18.54
CA LYS A 197 23.26 13.55 18.95
C LYS A 197 22.03 14.33 19.41
N THR A 198 20.86 13.82 19.08
CA THR A 198 19.57 14.37 19.53
C THR A 198 18.45 13.34 19.50
N LYS A 199 17.31 13.69 20.11
CA LYS A 199 16.05 12.95 20.02
C LYS A 199 15.29 13.36 18.76
N LEU A 200 14.60 12.40 18.14
CA LEU A 200 13.56 12.69 17.16
C LEU A 200 12.23 12.71 17.89
N GLU A 201 11.65 13.89 18.09
CA GLU A 201 10.38 14.05 18.78
C GLU A 201 9.21 13.98 17.81
N TYR A 202 8.18 13.26 18.21
CA TYR A 202 6.97 13.09 17.42
C TYR A 202 5.75 12.91 18.31
N ASP A 203 4.70 13.68 18.04
CA ASP A 203 3.37 13.58 18.61
C ASP A 203 2.35 13.97 17.51
N PRO A 204 1.32 13.15 17.23
CA PRO A 204 0.29 13.46 16.24
C PRO A 204 -0.38 14.84 16.44
N GLU A 205 -0.59 15.26 17.69
CA GLU A 205 -1.26 16.52 18.05
C GLU A 205 -0.26 17.61 18.46
N GLY A 206 1.03 17.31 18.44
CA GLY A 206 2.09 18.16 18.98
C GLY A 206 3.28 18.33 18.05
N GLN A 207 4.47 18.20 18.62
CA GLN A 207 5.74 18.39 17.89
C GLN A 207 5.97 17.27 16.88
N GLN A 208 6.33 17.61 15.66
CA GLN A 208 6.65 16.65 14.60
C GLN A 208 8.00 17.01 13.97
N ASP A 209 9.08 16.37 14.43
CA ASP A 209 10.41 16.64 13.89
C ASP A 209 10.51 16.16 12.43
N SER A 210 11.02 17.01 11.55
CA SER A 210 11.44 16.65 10.19
C SER A 210 12.97 16.71 10.08
N VAL A 211 13.60 15.69 9.52
CA VAL A 211 15.05 15.65 9.34
C VAL A 211 15.41 16.17 7.94
N VAL A 212 16.24 17.20 7.86
CA VAL A 212 16.69 17.80 6.59
C VAL A 212 18.20 17.90 6.57
N PHE A 213 18.81 17.39 5.50
CA PHE A 213 20.24 17.51 5.24
C PHE A 213 20.45 18.53 4.11
N ASN A 214 21.16 19.63 4.40
CA ASN A 214 21.47 20.67 3.42
C ASN A 214 22.98 20.93 3.35
N PRO A 215 23.77 20.04 2.73
CA PRO A 215 25.18 20.30 2.46
C PRO A 215 25.33 21.26 1.27
N THR A 216 26.23 22.23 1.35
CA THR A 216 26.59 23.15 0.25
C THR A 216 28.11 23.33 0.20
N TYR A 217 28.62 24.22 -0.66
CA TYR A 217 30.04 24.56 -0.69
C TYR A 217 30.42 25.58 0.40
N ASP A 218 29.43 26.29 0.97
CA ASP A 218 29.64 27.33 1.96
C ASP A 218 29.34 26.84 3.39
N GLU A 219 28.31 25.99 3.53
CA GLU A 219 27.89 25.42 4.80
C GLU A 219 27.32 24.01 4.68
N THR A 220 27.41 23.26 5.78
CA THR A 220 26.74 21.98 6.02
C THR A 220 25.73 22.17 7.14
N THR A 221 24.45 22.10 6.82
CA THR A 221 23.36 22.33 7.80
C THR A 221 22.47 21.09 7.97
N LEU A 222 22.34 20.64 9.22
CA LEU A 222 21.40 19.62 9.68
C LEU A 222 20.27 20.32 10.45
N THR A 223 19.03 20.12 10.01
CA THR A 223 17.85 20.63 10.70
C THR A 223 16.94 19.48 11.11
N ILE A 224 16.48 19.49 12.36
CA ILE A 224 15.57 18.48 12.94
C ILE A 224 14.46 19.22 13.68
N GLY A 225 13.31 19.43 13.04
CA GLY A 225 12.26 20.30 13.59
C GLY A 225 12.81 21.71 13.88
N THR A 226 12.81 22.11 15.16
CA THR A 226 13.37 23.41 15.61
C THR A 226 14.86 23.35 15.97
N LYS A 227 15.50 22.19 15.87
CA LYS A 227 16.90 21.94 16.25
C LYS A 227 17.80 22.14 15.03
N GLU A 228 18.99 22.68 15.22
CA GLU A 228 19.94 22.93 14.13
C GLU A 228 21.39 22.61 14.53
N ALA A 229 22.15 22.02 13.60
CA ALA A 229 23.60 22.01 13.62
C ALA A 229 24.12 22.54 12.28
N LYS A 230 24.97 23.56 12.31
CA LYS A 230 25.51 24.21 11.11
C LYS A 230 27.02 24.32 11.20
N LEU A 231 27.68 24.02 10.08
CA LEU A 231 29.13 23.99 9.97
C LEU A 231 29.59 24.66 8.66
N LEU A 232 30.29 25.79 8.76
CA LEU A 232 30.78 26.58 7.63
C LEU A 232 32.06 25.99 7.02
N ALA A 233 32.37 26.42 5.79
CA ALA A 233 33.58 26.05 5.07
C ALA A 233 34.88 26.49 5.77
N SER A 234 35.95 25.71 5.61
CA SER A 234 37.30 26.16 5.96
C SER A 234 37.77 27.29 5.04
N GLY A 235 38.75 28.08 5.48
CA GLY A 235 39.26 29.19 4.69
C GLY A 235 39.94 28.74 3.39
N ALA A 236 39.78 29.52 2.33
CA ALA A 236 40.44 29.27 1.04
C ALA A 236 41.93 29.70 1.07
N GLY A 237 42.77 28.95 0.37
CA GLY A 237 44.15 29.32 0.13
C GLY A 237 44.28 30.40 -0.95
N LYS A 238 45.24 31.31 -0.81
CA LYS A 238 45.48 32.37 -1.82
C LYS A 238 46.44 31.88 -2.90
N ASN A 239 46.37 32.45 -4.10
CA ASN A 239 47.32 32.17 -5.16
C ASN A 239 48.72 32.67 -4.80
N GLY A 240 49.76 31.98 -5.30
CA GLY A 240 51.10 32.55 -5.38
C GLY A 240 51.11 33.75 -6.32
N GLN A 241 52.00 34.71 -6.07
CA GLN A 241 52.09 35.95 -6.83
C GLN A 241 53.55 36.29 -7.14
N GLY A 242 53.81 36.94 -8.26
CA GLY A 242 55.10 37.53 -8.59
C GLY A 242 54.95 38.99 -8.99
N ASN A 243 55.97 39.80 -8.73
CA ASN A 243 56.04 41.19 -9.16
C ASN A 243 56.97 41.34 -10.37
N TYR A 244 56.62 42.26 -11.27
CA TYR A 244 57.47 42.72 -12.39
C TYR A 244 58.24 43.98 -11.96
N PRO A 245 59.51 44.26 -12.37
CA PRO A 245 60.30 43.71 -13.47
C PRO A 245 61.48 42.81 -13.04
N TYR A 246 62.46 42.58 -13.91
CA TYR A 246 63.64 41.67 -13.87
C TYR A 246 64.26 41.24 -12.50
N GLU A 247 64.11 42.03 -11.44
CA GLU A 247 64.53 41.72 -10.05
C GLU A 247 63.39 41.18 -9.16
N GLY A 248 62.26 40.82 -9.77
CA GLY A 248 61.03 40.43 -9.10
C GLY A 248 61.18 39.29 -8.10
N VAL A 249 60.39 39.34 -7.03
CA VAL A 249 60.31 38.31 -5.99
C VAL A 249 58.96 37.61 -6.10
N ALA A 250 58.99 36.28 -6.06
CA ALA A 250 57.78 35.47 -5.95
C ALA A 250 57.38 35.34 -4.48
N THR A 251 56.10 35.51 -4.18
CA THR A 251 55.54 35.35 -2.83
C THR A 251 54.58 34.16 -2.83
N PRO A 252 54.83 33.13 -2.00
CA PRO A 252 53.91 32.01 -1.81
C PRO A 252 52.52 32.48 -1.37
N GLY A 253 51.50 31.77 -1.85
CA GLY A 253 50.13 32.00 -1.43
C GLY A 253 49.93 31.68 0.05
N SER A 254 49.19 32.53 0.78
CA SER A 254 48.90 32.28 2.19
C SER A 254 47.93 31.11 2.37
N LYS A 255 48.17 30.27 3.39
CA LYS A 255 47.26 29.20 3.80
C LYS A 255 45.90 29.78 4.26
N GLY A 256 44.81 29.10 3.93
CA GLY A 256 43.48 29.38 4.44
C GLY A 256 43.32 29.04 5.93
N GLU A 257 42.31 29.64 6.57
CA GLU A 257 42.06 29.46 8.01
C GLU A 257 41.50 28.06 8.34
N ASP A 258 42.11 27.39 9.31
CA ASP A 258 41.65 26.10 9.83
C ASP A 258 40.39 26.28 10.69
N ILE A 259 39.46 25.32 10.62
CA ILE A 259 38.33 25.29 11.56
C ILE A 259 38.83 24.82 12.94
N PRO A 260 38.67 25.64 14.01
CA PRO A 260 38.96 25.22 15.36
C PRO A 260 37.91 24.19 15.83
N LEU A 261 38.37 23.14 16.52
CA LEU A 261 37.49 22.16 17.14
C LEU A 261 37.06 22.68 18.52
N THR A 262 35.76 22.83 18.73
CA THR A 262 35.20 23.28 20.00
C THR A 262 33.98 22.45 20.36
N THR A 263 33.61 22.41 21.64
CA THR A 263 32.35 21.76 22.07
C THR A 263 31.16 22.70 22.05
N GLY A 264 31.39 24.02 22.01
CA GLY A 264 30.38 25.07 21.89
C GLY A 264 30.45 25.81 20.55
N SER A 265 29.50 26.72 20.33
CA SER A 265 29.41 27.51 19.09
C SER A 265 30.63 28.42 18.89
N ASN A 266 31.07 28.58 17.65
CA ASN A 266 32.10 29.50 17.21
C ASN A 266 31.73 30.07 15.83
N LYS A 267 32.63 30.83 15.18
CA LYS A 267 32.32 31.44 13.87
C LYS A 267 32.05 30.43 12.74
N TYR A 268 32.53 29.20 12.86
CA TYR A 268 32.35 28.12 11.88
C TYR A 268 31.30 27.10 12.29
N PHE A 269 31.00 26.94 13.57
CA PHE A 269 30.08 25.91 14.06
C PHE A 269 29.02 26.50 14.97
N SER A 270 27.74 26.23 14.70
CA SER A 270 26.63 26.57 15.58
C SER A 270 25.75 25.36 15.86
N LEU A 271 25.22 25.30 17.09
CA LEU A 271 24.41 24.18 17.56
C LEU A 271 23.23 24.69 18.40
N SER A 272 22.04 24.18 18.13
CA SER A 272 20.81 24.45 18.88
C SER A 272 20.00 23.16 19.06
N GLY A 273 19.55 22.88 20.29
CA GLY A 273 18.68 21.73 20.59
C GLY A 273 19.32 20.34 20.36
N MET A 274 20.65 20.28 20.30
CA MET A 274 21.43 19.05 20.09
C MET A 274 22.67 19.04 21.00
N LYS A 275 23.36 17.90 21.09
CA LYS A 275 24.63 17.76 21.85
C LYS A 275 25.76 17.29 20.96
N VAL A 276 26.95 17.87 21.11
CA VAL A 276 28.18 17.33 20.49
C VAL A 276 28.59 16.07 21.25
N GLN A 277 28.82 14.98 20.51
CA GLN A 277 29.40 13.75 21.03
C GLN A 277 30.92 13.72 20.82
N SER A 278 31.40 14.09 19.64
CA SER A 278 32.83 14.17 19.33
C SER A 278 33.10 15.10 18.15
N SER A 279 34.35 15.54 18.02
CA SER A 279 34.82 16.38 16.92
C SER A 279 36.23 16.01 16.49
N ALA A 280 36.55 16.13 15.20
CA ALA A 280 37.88 15.86 14.65
C ALA A 280 38.19 16.80 13.48
N LYS A 281 39.48 17.05 13.20
CA LYS A 281 39.90 17.75 11.98
C LYS A 281 39.73 16.81 10.78
N THR A 282 39.32 17.34 9.64
CA THR A 282 39.24 16.59 8.37
C THR A 282 40.47 16.90 7.51
N SER A 283 40.38 16.70 6.20
CA SER A 283 41.46 17.04 5.26
C SER A 283 41.47 18.54 4.92
N PHE A 284 42.52 18.94 4.22
CA PHE A 284 42.64 20.21 3.52
C PHE A 284 42.88 19.95 2.03
N GLN A 285 42.91 21.00 1.22
CA GLN A 285 43.29 20.93 -0.19
C GLN A 285 44.66 21.57 -0.39
N ALA A 286 45.58 20.80 -0.95
CA ALA A 286 46.91 21.29 -1.27
C ALA A 286 46.85 22.35 -2.37
N GLY A 287 47.64 23.41 -2.22
CA GLY A 287 47.86 24.41 -3.26
C GLY A 287 48.59 23.80 -4.47
N GLY A 288 48.48 24.46 -5.61
CA GLY A 288 49.32 24.12 -6.75
C GLY A 288 50.78 24.34 -6.41
N THR A 289 51.67 23.56 -7.00
CA THR A 289 53.12 23.66 -6.79
C THR A 289 53.83 23.99 -8.08
N ALA A 290 54.93 24.73 -7.98
CA ALA A 290 55.81 25.00 -9.11
C ALA A 290 57.27 24.97 -8.64
N THR A 291 58.14 24.43 -9.48
CA THR A 291 59.59 24.41 -9.24
C THR A 291 60.31 25.18 -10.33
N GLU A 292 61.56 25.54 -10.05
CA GLU A 292 62.41 26.29 -10.98
C GLU A 292 62.49 25.67 -12.38
N HIS A 293 62.32 24.34 -12.49
CA HIS A 293 62.42 23.58 -13.74
C HIS A 293 61.10 22.94 -14.20
N ASP A 294 60.01 23.05 -13.43
CA ASP A 294 58.73 22.41 -13.76
C ASP A 294 57.53 23.22 -13.26
N CYS A 295 56.67 23.60 -14.20
CA CYS A 295 55.45 24.38 -13.99
C CYS A 295 54.19 23.62 -14.43
N SER A 296 54.25 22.30 -14.53
CA SER A 296 53.13 21.45 -14.92
C SER A 296 52.02 21.35 -13.85
N ASN A 297 52.36 21.50 -12.57
CA ASN A 297 51.45 21.28 -11.42
C ASN A 297 50.91 22.56 -10.77
N MET A 298 50.72 23.62 -11.55
CA MET A 298 50.35 24.92 -11.02
C MET A 298 48.90 25.02 -10.53
N ALA A 299 48.00 24.15 -10.99
CA ALA A 299 46.58 24.27 -10.69
C ALA A 299 46.29 24.09 -9.19
N GLY A 300 45.52 25.03 -8.62
CA GLY A 300 44.88 24.82 -7.33
C GLY A 300 43.67 23.88 -7.45
N SER A 301 43.06 23.54 -6.32
CA SER A 301 41.86 22.71 -6.25
C SER A 301 40.62 23.55 -5.97
N PHE A 302 39.51 23.24 -6.63
CA PHE A 302 38.20 23.84 -6.34
C PHE A 302 37.70 23.44 -4.95
N ALA A 303 36.86 24.28 -4.33
CA ALA A 303 36.25 23.98 -3.04
C ALA A 303 35.52 22.61 -3.05
N LYS A 304 35.49 21.92 -1.91
CA LYS A 304 34.77 20.67 -1.73
C LYS A 304 33.51 20.90 -0.90
N ARG A 305 32.39 20.37 -1.39
CA ARG A 305 31.11 20.38 -0.68
C ARG A 305 31.26 19.60 0.63
N GLY A 306 30.61 20.09 1.69
CA GLY A 306 30.51 19.31 2.92
C GLY A 306 29.57 18.11 2.79
N SER A 307 29.45 17.32 3.84
CA SER A 307 28.60 16.13 3.84
C SER A 307 27.89 15.92 5.16
N ILE A 308 26.72 15.28 5.10
CA ILE A 308 25.99 14.83 6.27
C ILE A 308 25.72 13.34 6.08
N SER A 309 26.10 12.56 7.07
CA SER A 309 25.71 11.16 7.19
C SER A 309 25.14 10.95 8.58
N GLY A 310 24.07 10.20 8.73
CA GLY A 310 23.43 10.11 10.02
C GLY A 310 22.09 9.42 9.99
N GLY A 311 21.46 9.42 11.16
CA GLY A 311 20.51 8.37 11.49
C GLY A 311 21.28 7.15 11.96
N ASN A 312 22.02 7.24 13.07
CA ASN A 312 22.58 6.06 13.72
C ASN A 312 21.94 5.90 15.11
N PRO A 313 21.14 4.83 15.34
CA PRO A 313 20.81 3.75 14.39
C PRO A 313 19.99 4.24 13.18
N SER A 314 20.12 3.56 12.02
CA SER A 314 19.47 3.93 10.74
C SER A 314 17.96 3.82 10.75
N SER A 315 17.45 2.98 11.63
CA SER A 315 16.04 2.89 11.96
C SER A 315 15.86 2.56 13.44
N ILE A 316 14.68 2.86 13.95
CA ILE A 316 14.22 2.45 15.26
C ILE A 316 13.14 1.39 15.05
N SER A 317 13.35 0.20 15.59
CA SER A 317 12.35 -0.85 15.57
C SER A 317 11.23 -0.57 16.57
N PHE A 318 10.03 -0.96 16.20
CA PHE A 318 8.91 -1.11 17.10
C PHE A 318 8.38 -2.55 17.01
N TYR A 319 7.86 -3.04 18.13
CA TYR A 319 7.32 -4.38 18.24
C TYR A 319 6.27 -4.40 19.34
N THR A 320 5.20 -5.14 19.11
CA THR A 320 4.25 -5.56 20.14
C THR A 320 3.82 -7.01 19.89
N GLN A 321 3.50 -7.71 20.98
CA GLN A 321 2.68 -8.91 20.92
C GLN A 321 1.23 -8.47 21.10
N SER A 322 0.58 -8.06 20.00
CA SER A 322 -0.83 -7.67 20.03
C SER A 322 -1.68 -8.83 20.52
N LEU A 323 -2.72 -8.49 21.28
CA LEU A 323 -3.75 -9.45 21.66
C LEU A 323 -4.44 -9.96 20.40
N ALA A 324 -4.69 -11.26 20.37
CA ALA A 324 -5.26 -11.93 19.23
C ALA A 324 -6.17 -13.06 19.67
N ILE A 325 -6.97 -13.55 18.74
CA ILE A 325 -7.73 -14.79 18.88
C ILE A 325 -7.26 -15.76 17.81
N ASN A 326 -7.12 -17.03 18.19
CA ASN A 326 -7.08 -18.12 17.22
C ASN A 326 -8.53 -18.59 17.02
N ALA A 327 -9.18 -18.07 15.98
CA ALA A 327 -10.60 -18.29 15.72
C ALA A 327 -10.82 -19.39 14.68
N ASN A 328 -11.72 -20.31 14.97
CA ASN A 328 -12.33 -21.23 14.01
C ASN A 328 -13.66 -20.61 13.56
N TYR A 329 -13.76 -20.21 12.29
CA TYR A 329 -14.94 -19.55 11.72
C TYR A 329 -15.06 -19.85 10.23
N GLY A 330 -16.17 -19.45 9.61
CA GLY A 330 -16.29 -19.51 8.16
C GLY A 330 -17.26 -18.48 7.60
N VAL A 331 -16.98 -18.00 6.39
CA VAL A 331 -17.73 -16.96 5.70
C VAL A 331 -18.82 -17.57 4.81
N ALA A 332 -19.88 -16.82 4.54
CA ALA A 332 -20.96 -17.18 3.65
C ALA A 332 -20.47 -17.43 2.21
N GLY A 333 -21.21 -18.26 1.49
CA GLY A 333 -21.01 -18.41 0.05
C GLY A 333 -21.54 -17.21 -0.73
N SER A 334 -21.29 -17.21 -2.03
CA SER A 334 -21.90 -16.24 -2.95
C SER A 334 -23.22 -16.77 -3.53
N PRO A 335 -24.18 -15.89 -3.84
CA PRO A 335 -25.44 -16.31 -4.46
C PRO A 335 -25.20 -16.82 -5.88
N GLY A 336 -26.12 -17.65 -6.37
CA GLY A 336 -26.13 -18.06 -7.78
C GLY A 336 -26.32 -16.88 -8.72
N SER A 337 -25.82 -16.98 -9.95
CA SER A 337 -26.10 -15.97 -10.98
C SER A 337 -27.55 -16.04 -11.41
N ALA A 338 -28.15 -14.89 -11.74
CA ALA A 338 -29.51 -14.83 -12.29
C ALA A 338 -29.51 -14.06 -13.62
N GLU A 339 -30.23 -14.59 -14.62
CA GLU A 339 -30.45 -13.93 -15.90
C GLU A 339 -31.94 -14.00 -16.24
N MET A 340 -32.43 -12.93 -16.88
CA MET A 340 -33.78 -12.85 -17.44
C MET A 340 -33.72 -12.51 -18.92
N ARG A 341 -34.61 -13.11 -19.71
CA ARG A 341 -34.92 -12.69 -21.08
C ARG A 341 -36.41 -12.52 -21.28
N ILE A 342 -36.75 -11.46 -21.99
CA ILE A 342 -38.12 -11.16 -22.42
C ILE A 342 -38.19 -11.39 -23.93
N LEU A 343 -39.15 -12.20 -24.38
CA LEU A 343 -39.33 -12.55 -25.79
C LEU A 343 -40.75 -12.22 -26.21
N GLU A 344 -40.89 -11.45 -27.29
CA GLU A 344 -42.18 -11.21 -27.93
C GLU A 344 -42.44 -12.30 -28.97
N LYS A 345 -43.65 -12.88 -28.95
CA LYS A 345 -44.15 -13.81 -29.98
C LYS A 345 -43.16 -14.90 -30.39
N LEU A 346 -43.05 -15.95 -29.58
CA LEU A 346 -42.31 -17.15 -29.97
C LEU A 346 -42.98 -17.87 -31.14
N PRO A 347 -42.21 -18.51 -32.05
CA PRO A 347 -42.76 -19.40 -33.05
C PRO A 347 -43.64 -20.48 -32.40
N ALA A 348 -44.78 -20.80 -33.02
CA ALA A 348 -45.67 -21.86 -32.54
C ALA A 348 -44.90 -23.18 -32.36
N GLU A 349 -45.19 -23.93 -31.29
CA GLU A 349 -44.54 -25.20 -30.96
C GLU A 349 -43.03 -25.08 -30.67
N THR A 350 -42.54 -23.91 -30.26
CA THR A 350 -41.17 -23.79 -29.73
C THR A 350 -41.06 -24.65 -28.46
N GLN A 351 -40.06 -25.53 -28.41
CA GLN A 351 -39.85 -26.41 -27.26
C GLN A 351 -38.61 -25.98 -26.48
N PHE A 352 -38.74 -25.94 -25.16
CA PHE A 352 -37.66 -25.70 -24.22
C PHE A 352 -37.46 -26.90 -23.29
N LYS A 353 -36.19 -27.16 -22.94
CA LYS A 353 -35.79 -28.07 -21.88
C LYS A 353 -35.13 -27.26 -20.78
N LEU A 354 -35.68 -27.36 -19.57
CA LEU A 354 -35.30 -26.56 -18.40
C LEU A 354 -34.52 -27.47 -17.45
N VAL A 355 -33.26 -27.13 -17.18
CA VAL A 355 -32.39 -27.89 -16.28
C VAL A 355 -31.91 -26.95 -15.18
N PRO A 356 -32.48 -27.02 -13.96
CA PRO A 356 -32.00 -26.23 -12.84
C PRO A 356 -30.71 -26.81 -12.26
N ALA A 357 -29.80 -25.95 -11.81
CA ALA A 357 -28.61 -26.34 -11.07
C ALA A 357 -29.01 -27.03 -9.74
N GLN A 358 -28.39 -28.16 -9.43
CA GLN A 358 -28.64 -28.89 -8.20
C GLN A 358 -27.87 -28.29 -7.03
N SER A 359 -26.60 -27.99 -7.27
CA SER A 359 -25.63 -27.49 -6.30
C SER A 359 -24.55 -26.75 -7.05
N ASN A 360 -23.71 -26.01 -6.35
CA ASN A 360 -22.58 -25.31 -6.97
C ASN A 360 -21.36 -26.20 -7.25
N SER A 361 -21.37 -27.45 -6.77
CA SER A 361 -20.35 -28.46 -7.00
C SER A 361 -20.96 -29.74 -7.58
N GLY A 362 -20.14 -30.60 -8.19
CA GLY A 362 -20.59 -31.86 -8.79
C GLY A 362 -20.93 -31.76 -10.28
N SER A 363 -21.93 -32.54 -10.74
CA SER A 363 -22.23 -32.75 -12.15
C SER A 363 -23.30 -31.81 -12.74
N ASN A 364 -24.05 -31.07 -11.91
CA ASN A 364 -25.11 -30.17 -12.36
C ASN A 364 -25.02 -28.80 -11.68
N THR A 365 -24.03 -28.02 -12.09
CA THR A 365 -23.63 -26.74 -11.48
C THR A 365 -24.14 -25.50 -12.19
N GLU A 366 -24.94 -25.66 -13.25
CA GLU A 366 -25.44 -24.54 -14.04
C GLU A 366 -26.93 -24.72 -14.31
N SER A 367 -27.70 -23.63 -14.16
CA SER A 367 -29.09 -23.63 -14.60
C SER A 367 -29.12 -23.29 -16.07
N THR A 368 -29.64 -24.20 -16.89
CA THR A 368 -29.63 -24.08 -18.35
C THR A 368 -31.04 -24.21 -18.93
N ILE A 369 -31.38 -23.29 -19.82
CA ILE A 369 -32.52 -23.39 -20.74
C ILE A 369 -31.97 -23.81 -22.09
N TYR A 370 -32.42 -24.94 -22.60
CA TYR A 370 -32.17 -25.37 -23.97
C TYR A 370 -33.38 -25.08 -24.84
N ILE A 371 -33.16 -24.68 -26.09
CA ILE A 371 -34.18 -24.58 -27.14
C ILE A 371 -33.99 -25.73 -28.14
N LYS A 372 -35.09 -26.33 -28.59
CA LYS A 372 -35.03 -27.39 -29.58
C LYS A 372 -34.90 -26.81 -30.99
N ASN A 373 -33.84 -27.19 -31.70
CA ASN A 373 -33.69 -26.88 -33.11
C ASN A 373 -34.67 -27.74 -33.93
N LYS A 374 -35.60 -27.11 -34.65
CA LYS A 374 -36.62 -27.81 -35.44
C LYS A 374 -36.06 -28.54 -36.65
N GLN A 375 -34.89 -28.14 -37.16
CA GLN A 375 -34.28 -28.71 -38.36
C GLN A 375 -33.43 -29.95 -38.03
N THR A 376 -32.68 -29.89 -36.93
CA THR A 376 -31.76 -30.97 -36.52
C THR A 376 -32.32 -31.86 -35.42
N GLY A 377 -33.35 -31.40 -34.70
CA GLY A 377 -33.90 -32.07 -33.51
C GLY A 377 -33.05 -31.94 -32.25
N ALA A 378 -31.89 -31.27 -32.32
CA ALA A 378 -30.94 -31.13 -31.22
C ALA A 378 -31.40 -30.08 -30.19
N TRP A 379 -31.00 -30.28 -28.93
CA TRP A 379 -31.16 -29.30 -27.86
C TRP A 379 -29.95 -28.35 -27.84
N GLU A 380 -30.16 -27.09 -28.13
CA GLU A 380 -29.13 -26.06 -28.17
C GLU A 380 -29.25 -25.15 -26.93
N VAL A 381 -28.13 -24.72 -26.36
CA VAL A 381 -28.14 -23.84 -25.18
C VAL A 381 -28.72 -22.48 -25.57
N PHE A 382 -29.81 -22.09 -24.92
CA PHE A 382 -30.47 -20.81 -25.13
C PHE A 382 -30.10 -19.78 -24.07
N MET A 383 -30.12 -20.19 -22.80
CA MET A 383 -29.71 -19.39 -21.64
C MET A 383 -28.98 -20.31 -20.67
N ARG A 384 -27.96 -19.79 -20.00
CA ARG A 384 -27.19 -20.53 -19.00
C ARG A 384 -26.66 -19.57 -17.96
N VAL A 385 -26.84 -19.91 -16.69
CA VAL A 385 -26.31 -19.16 -15.57
C VAL A 385 -25.52 -20.07 -14.64
N SER A 386 -24.41 -19.54 -14.15
CA SER A 386 -23.50 -20.27 -13.27
C SER A 386 -23.96 -20.22 -11.81
N SER A 387 -23.60 -21.25 -11.04
CA SER A 387 -23.78 -21.25 -9.58
C SER A 387 -22.76 -20.36 -8.86
N GLY A 388 -23.07 -19.99 -7.62
CA GLY A 388 -22.19 -19.22 -6.75
C GLY A 388 -21.01 -20.03 -6.23
N ALA A 389 -19.94 -19.35 -5.85
CA ALA A 389 -18.76 -19.93 -5.20
C ALA A 389 -18.98 -20.16 -3.70
N ASP A 390 -18.35 -21.21 -3.17
CA ASP A 390 -18.30 -21.54 -1.75
C ASP A 390 -17.55 -20.49 -0.93
N GLY A 391 -18.05 -20.24 0.28
CA GLY A 391 -17.37 -19.47 1.30
C GLY A 391 -16.30 -20.32 2.01
N TRP A 392 -15.23 -19.67 2.46
CA TRP A 392 -14.14 -20.34 3.17
C TRP A 392 -14.49 -20.63 4.64
N GLY A 393 -14.01 -21.76 5.16
CA GLY A 393 -14.07 -22.09 6.58
C GLY A 393 -12.77 -22.70 7.10
N GLY A 394 -12.31 -22.27 8.27
CA GLY A 394 -11.07 -22.74 8.87
C GLY A 394 -10.62 -21.97 10.11
N ARG A 395 -9.33 -22.10 10.43
CA ARG A 395 -8.70 -21.43 11.58
C ARG A 395 -7.79 -20.30 11.15
N GLU A 396 -7.86 -19.17 11.84
CA GLU A 396 -7.01 -18.00 11.60
C GLU A 396 -6.64 -17.30 12.91
N VAL A 397 -5.43 -16.75 12.98
CA VAL A 397 -5.00 -15.88 14.08
C VAL A 397 -5.25 -14.41 13.70
N ILE A 398 -6.25 -13.82 14.35
CA ILE A 398 -6.75 -12.47 14.07
C ILE A 398 -6.34 -11.56 15.24
N ALA A 399 -5.63 -10.46 14.95
CA ALA A 399 -5.36 -9.44 15.96
C ALA A 399 -6.65 -8.71 16.33
N VAL A 400 -6.78 -8.32 17.60
CA VAL A 400 -7.96 -7.66 18.14
C VAL A 400 -7.54 -6.33 18.76
N GLU A 401 -8.18 -5.25 18.33
CA GLU A 401 -8.01 -3.89 18.85
C GLU A 401 -9.27 -3.40 19.58
N GLU A 402 -9.20 -2.21 20.19
CA GLU A 402 -10.36 -1.55 20.78
C GLU A 402 -11.45 -1.29 19.72
N GLY A 403 -12.61 -1.92 19.87
CA GLY A 403 -13.73 -1.84 18.91
C GLY A 403 -13.91 -3.07 18.02
N ASP A 404 -12.98 -4.03 18.05
CA ASP A 404 -13.06 -5.27 17.28
C ASP A 404 -13.91 -6.37 17.93
N LEU A 405 -14.41 -6.16 19.15
CA LEU A 405 -15.28 -7.12 19.84
C LEU A 405 -16.76 -6.87 19.47
N PRO A 406 -17.63 -7.90 19.39
CA PRO A 406 -17.41 -9.28 19.82
C PRO A 406 -16.80 -10.20 18.75
N PHE A 407 -16.67 -9.75 17.51
CA PHE A 407 -15.81 -10.39 16.51
C PHE A 407 -15.38 -9.26 15.56
N PRO A 408 -14.19 -9.31 14.94
CA PRO A 408 -13.66 -8.17 14.19
C PRO A 408 -14.48 -7.85 12.94
N LYS A 409 -15.51 -7.00 13.08
CA LYS A 409 -16.46 -6.68 12.00
C LYS A 409 -15.82 -5.91 10.87
N ALA A 410 -14.82 -5.08 11.18
CA ALA A 410 -14.09 -4.29 10.21
C ALA A 410 -13.40 -5.16 9.13
N TYR A 411 -12.89 -6.34 9.50
CA TYR A 411 -12.24 -7.25 8.56
C TYR A 411 -13.22 -8.11 7.77
N TYR A 412 -14.42 -8.35 8.31
CA TYR A 412 -15.43 -9.24 7.71
C TYR A 412 -16.82 -8.57 7.63
N PRO A 413 -16.94 -7.42 6.93
CA PRO A 413 -18.22 -6.75 6.76
C PRO A 413 -19.14 -7.62 5.90
N ASP A 414 -20.32 -7.96 6.43
CA ASP A 414 -21.35 -8.80 5.79
C ASP A 414 -20.92 -10.22 5.37
N ALA A 415 -19.66 -10.60 5.60
CA ALA A 415 -19.08 -11.86 5.13
C ALA A 415 -19.77 -13.12 5.70
N PHE A 416 -20.58 -13.00 6.75
CA PHE A 416 -21.29 -14.12 7.37
C PHE A 416 -22.74 -14.23 6.93
N ARG A 417 -23.29 -13.21 6.29
CA ARG A 417 -24.72 -13.15 5.97
C ARG A 417 -25.00 -13.90 4.68
N PRO A 418 -26.02 -14.78 4.65
CA PRO A 418 -26.45 -15.38 3.41
C PRO A 418 -26.98 -14.29 2.48
N SER A 419 -26.75 -14.46 1.19
CA SER A 419 -27.18 -13.54 0.15
C SER A 419 -28.14 -14.26 -0.80
N THR A 420 -29.10 -13.53 -1.36
CA THR A 420 -30.04 -14.07 -2.36
C THR A 420 -29.80 -13.40 -3.70
N PRO A 421 -29.94 -14.12 -4.83
CA PRO A 421 -29.88 -13.50 -6.14
C PRO A 421 -31.06 -12.54 -6.32
N GLU A 422 -30.86 -11.47 -7.09
CA GLU A 422 -31.96 -10.59 -7.47
C GLU A 422 -32.94 -11.33 -8.38
N LEU A 423 -34.12 -11.64 -7.86
CA LEU A 423 -35.18 -12.29 -8.61
C LEU A 423 -36.17 -11.24 -9.12
N SER A 424 -36.29 -11.13 -10.44
CA SER A 424 -37.40 -10.39 -11.06
C SER A 424 -38.51 -11.38 -11.43
N ILE A 425 -39.21 -11.95 -10.45
CA ILE A 425 -40.40 -12.75 -10.73
C ILE A 425 -41.49 -11.74 -11.14
N SER A 426 -41.78 -11.64 -12.44
CA SER A 426 -42.78 -10.71 -12.95
C SER A 426 -44.16 -11.04 -12.37
N SER A 427 -44.58 -10.29 -11.36
CA SER A 427 -45.93 -10.35 -10.81
C SER A 427 -46.84 -9.50 -11.69
N GLY A 428 -47.41 -10.12 -12.73
CA GLY A 428 -48.73 -9.69 -13.18
C GLY A 428 -49.70 -9.74 -11.98
N ALA A 429 -50.67 -8.83 -11.93
CA ALA A 429 -51.59 -8.73 -10.80
C ALA A 429 -52.28 -10.08 -10.52
N GLY A 430 -51.82 -10.80 -9.48
CA GLY A 430 -52.43 -12.04 -9.01
C GLY A 430 -51.55 -13.30 -8.99
N TYR A 431 -50.36 -13.30 -9.61
CA TYR A 431 -49.45 -14.46 -9.57
C TYR A 431 -48.49 -14.41 -8.38
N THR A 432 -48.48 -15.48 -7.59
CA THR A 432 -47.42 -15.80 -6.62
C THR A 432 -46.82 -17.13 -7.03
N SER A 433 -45.51 -17.16 -7.31
CA SER A 433 -44.82 -18.39 -7.70
C SER A 433 -44.92 -19.47 -6.62
N TYR A 434 -44.85 -20.74 -7.03
CA TYR A 434 -44.79 -21.85 -6.08
C TYR A 434 -43.57 -21.69 -5.15
N LEU A 435 -42.43 -21.28 -5.72
CA LEU A 435 -41.23 -21.00 -4.95
C LEU A 435 -41.46 -19.91 -3.89
N ALA A 436 -42.05 -18.77 -4.26
CA ALA A 436 -42.32 -17.68 -3.31
C ALA A 436 -43.36 -18.07 -2.26
N LYS A 437 -44.44 -18.74 -2.66
CA LYS A 437 -45.53 -19.18 -1.76
C LYS A 437 -45.02 -20.12 -0.65
N ASN A 438 -44.02 -20.94 -0.96
CA ASN A 438 -43.43 -21.90 -0.02
C ASN A 438 -42.10 -21.40 0.57
N ASN A 439 -41.80 -20.11 0.49
CA ASN A 439 -40.56 -19.49 1.00
C ASN A 439 -39.25 -20.13 0.48
N PHE A 440 -39.28 -20.69 -0.74
CA PHE A 440 -38.08 -21.18 -1.39
C PHE A 440 -37.33 -20.03 -2.05
N SER A 441 -36.07 -19.86 -1.68
CA SER A 441 -35.18 -18.83 -2.24
C SER A 441 -34.12 -19.51 -3.13
N PRO A 442 -34.42 -19.75 -4.43
CA PRO A 442 -33.48 -20.43 -5.32
C PRO A 442 -32.19 -19.64 -5.43
N GLY A 443 -31.06 -20.36 -5.45
CA GLY A 443 -29.73 -19.75 -5.58
C GLY A 443 -29.24 -18.96 -4.38
N ALA A 444 -29.98 -18.94 -3.26
CA ALA A 444 -29.52 -18.32 -2.02
C ALA A 444 -28.24 -19.00 -1.52
N SER A 445 -27.27 -18.21 -1.06
CA SER A 445 -26.03 -18.76 -0.52
C SER A 445 -26.21 -19.33 0.89
N GLY A 446 -25.35 -20.27 1.26
CA GLY A 446 -25.22 -20.71 2.64
C GLY A 446 -24.66 -19.59 3.52
N ALA A 447 -25.18 -19.47 4.74
CA ALA A 447 -24.70 -18.55 5.76
C ALA A 447 -23.33 -18.95 6.31
N GLY A 448 -22.55 -17.95 6.72
CA GLY A 448 -21.32 -18.16 7.48
C GLY A 448 -21.60 -18.41 8.97
N ALA A 449 -20.53 -18.65 9.72
CA ALA A 449 -20.60 -18.82 11.17
C ALA A 449 -19.33 -18.29 11.87
N HIS A 450 -19.49 -17.68 13.04
CA HIS A 450 -18.39 -17.10 13.82
C HIS A 450 -18.64 -17.22 15.33
N PRO A 451 -17.57 -17.21 16.17
CA PRO A 451 -17.73 -17.13 17.61
C PRO A 451 -18.09 -15.71 18.06
N ILE A 452 -18.62 -15.60 19.28
CA ILE A 452 -18.76 -14.36 20.04
C ILE A 452 -17.60 -14.27 21.03
N VAL A 453 -16.68 -13.34 20.79
CA VAL A 453 -15.52 -13.03 21.62
C VAL A 453 -15.92 -11.94 22.60
N THR A 454 -16.15 -12.31 23.85
CA THR A 454 -16.49 -11.36 24.91
C THR A 454 -15.26 -10.79 25.59
N HIS A 455 -14.14 -11.50 25.53
CA HIS A 455 -12.90 -11.09 26.16
C HIS A 455 -11.71 -11.77 25.50
N VAL A 456 -10.59 -11.04 25.45
CA VAL A 456 -9.27 -11.57 25.11
C VAL A 456 -8.35 -11.25 26.28
N SER A 457 -7.89 -12.28 26.99
CA SER A 457 -7.00 -12.07 28.14
C SER A 457 -5.55 -11.95 27.69
N GLY A 458 -4.85 -10.92 28.14
CA GLY A 458 -3.41 -10.78 27.96
C GLY A 458 -2.94 -9.36 28.23
N ASN A 459 -1.67 -9.10 27.97
CA ASN A 459 -1.06 -7.78 28.07
C ASN A 459 -0.12 -7.58 26.88
N ALA A 460 -0.49 -6.72 25.93
CA ALA A 460 0.33 -6.44 24.75
C ALA A 460 1.36 -5.35 25.10
N SER A 461 2.58 -5.76 25.44
CA SER A 461 3.65 -4.82 25.77
C SER A 461 4.15 -4.10 24.50
N HIS A 462 3.99 -2.78 24.47
CA HIS A 462 4.47 -1.92 23.40
C HIS A 462 5.95 -1.66 23.59
N ILE A 463 6.77 -1.99 22.59
CA ILE A 463 8.22 -1.82 22.65
C ILE A 463 8.68 -0.96 21.48
N ILE A 464 9.36 0.14 21.77
CA ILE A 464 10.02 1.01 20.79
C ILE A 464 11.49 1.11 21.18
N ASN A 465 12.41 0.85 20.24
CA ASN A 465 13.86 0.91 20.49
C ASN A 465 14.32 0.01 21.65
N GLY A 466 13.65 -1.14 21.83
CA GLY A 466 13.90 -2.06 22.94
C GLY A 466 13.47 -1.54 24.32
N VAL A 467 12.68 -0.46 24.37
CA VAL A 467 12.11 0.11 25.60
C VAL A 467 10.62 -0.16 25.63
N THR A 468 10.11 -0.70 26.73
CA THR A 468 8.65 -0.78 26.94
C THR A 468 8.08 0.62 27.11
N THR A 469 7.25 1.06 26.17
CA THR A 469 6.64 2.40 26.14
C THR A 469 5.21 2.41 26.67
N GLY A 470 4.56 1.25 26.70
CA GLY A 470 3.19 1.14 27.16
C GLY A 470 2.67 -0.28 27.10
N ASN A 471 1.38 -0.41 27.30
CA ASN A 471 0.64 -1.63 27.12
C ASN A 471 -0.76 -1.35 26.59
N GLU A 472 -1.33 -2.35 25.93
CA GLU A 472 -2.75 -2.38 25.59
C GLU A 472 -3.44 -3.50 26.39
N SER A 473 -4.49 -3.11 27.11
CA SER A 473 -5.41 -4.04 27.77
C SER A 473 -6.78 -3.94 27.11
N LEU A 474 -7.31 -5.06 26.60
CA LEU A 474 -8.68 -5.09 26.09
C LEU A 474 -9.66 -5.28 27.25
N THR A 475 -10.60 -4.35 27.38
CA THR A 475 -11.68 -4.47 28.38
C THR A 475 -12.68 -5.53 27.93
N PRO A 476 -13.07 -6.49 28.79
CA PRO A 476 -14.12 -7.44 28.47
C PRO A 476 -15.44 -6.74 28.12
N ILE A 477 -16.14 -7.25 27.10
CA ILE A 477 -17.53 -6.89 26.81
C ILE A 477 -18.46 -7.81 27.60
N SER A 478 -19.45 -7.22 28.27
CA SER A 478 -20.53 -7.93 28.97
C SER A 478 -21.92 -7.46 28.48
N GLY A 479 -22.91 -8.37 28.47
CA GLY A 479 -24.32 -8.02 28.24
C GLY A 479 -24.76 -8.01 26.78
N ALA A 480 -25.78 -7.19 26.47
CA ALA A 480 -26.48 -7.11 25.16
C ALA A 480 -25.62 -6.68 23.96
N SER A 481 -24.34 -6.32 24.19
CA SER A 481 -23.37 -5.96 23.15
C SER A 481 -22.78 -7.18 22.42
N ALA A 482 -23.08 -8.40 22.88
CA ALA A 482 -22.57 -9.66 22.37
C ALA A 482 -23.60 -10.38 21.46
N THR A 483 -24.18 -9.65 20.50
CA THR A 483 -25.10 -10.21 19.49
C THR A 483 -24.36 -10.61 18.23
N CYS A 484 -25.00 -11.46 17.43
CA CYS A 484 -24.55 -11.75 16.07
C CYS A 484 -24.58 -10.50 15.19
N TYR A 485 -23.88 -10.51 14.06
CA TYR A 485 -23.84 -9.35 13.16
C TYR A 485 -25.18 -8.97 12.56
N ASP A 486 -26.13 -9.91 12.50
CA ASP A 486 -27.51 -9.69 12.09
C ASP A 486 -28.43 -9.19 13.23
N GLY A 487 -27.89 -9.00 14.43
CA GLY A 487 -28.62 -8.56 15.63
C GLY A 487 -29.31 -9.69 16.40
N SER A 488 -29.20 -10.94 15.94
CA SER A 488 -29.76 -12.09 16.66
C SER A 488 -28.95 -12.45 17.91
N GLU A 489 -29.59 -13.16 18.84
CA GLU A 489 -28.90 -13.73 20.00
C GLU A 489 -28.00 -14.90 19.58
N SER A 490 -26.79 -14.94 20.13
CA SER A 490 -25.89 -16.07 19.90
C SER A 490 -26.40 -17.33 20.59
N THR A 491 -26.25 -18.49 19.96
CA THR A 491 -26.52 -19.78 20.60
C THR A 491 -25.21 -20.36 21.11
N ASN A 492 -25.10 -20.61 22.41
CA ASN A 492 -23.89 -21.12 23.08
C ASN A 492 -22.61 -20.33 22.73
N GLY A 493 -22.71 -19.01 22.57
CA GLY A 493 -21.57 -18.14 22.23
C GLY A 493 -21.14 -18.21 20.76
N THR A 494 -22.00 -18.71 19.88
CA THR A 494 -21.74 -18.80 18.43
C THR A 494 -22.89 -18.22 17.62
N CYS A 495 -22.55 -17.72 16.44
CA CYS A 495 -23.48 -17.17 15.45
C CYS A 495 -23.43 -18.02 14.18
N GLY A 496 -24.59 -18.36 13.64
CA GLY A 496 -24.72 -19.24 12.48
C GLY A 496 -24.51 -20.72 12.80
N SER A 497 -24.71 -21.56 11.78
CA SER A 497 -24.69 -23.03 11.92
C SER A 497 -23.70 -23.67 10.94
N GLY A 498 -22.41 -23.39 11.12
CA GLY A 498 -21.31 -24.08 10.43
C GLY A 498 -21.44 -24.16 8.91
N ASN A 499 -21.02 -25.30 8.34
CA ASN A 499 -21.01 -25.57 6.90
C ASN A 499 -22.44 -25.71 6.35
N THR A 500 -23.05 -24.57 5.99
CA THR A 500 -24.42 -24.53 5.48
C THR A 500 -24.41 -24.69 3.96
N SER A 501 -25.29 -25.52 3.41
CA SER A 501 -25.44 -25.66 1.96
C SER A 501 -26.13 -24.44 1.36
N GLY A 502 -25.67 -23.98 0.20
CA GLY A 502 -26.44 -23.07 -0.63
C GLY A 502 -27.70 -23.76 -1.19
N ASN A 503 -28.71 -22.96 -1.52
CA ASN A 503 -29.94 -23.47 -2.11
C ASN A 503 -29.73 -23.84 -3.59
N PRO A 504 -30.40 -24.89 -4.08
CA PRO A 504 -30.41 -25.21 -5.51
C PRO A 504 -30.91 -24.05 -6.38
N GLY A 505 -30.57 -24.11 -7.66
CA GLY A 505 -31.05 -23.18 -8.67
C GLY A 505 -32.49 -23.45 -9.10
N ALA A 506 -33.02 -22.56 -9.94
CA ALA A 506 -34.34 -22.71 -10.56
C ALA A 506 -34.35 -22.15 -11.98
N VAL A 507 -35.28 -22.64 -12.79
CA VAL A 507 -35.59 -22.13 -14.13
C VAL A 507 -37.09 -21.88 -14.21
N ILE A 508 -37.48 -20.68 -14.64
CA ILE A 508 -38.86 -20.23 -14.65
C ILE A 508 -39.17 -19.68 -16.05
N ILE A 509 -40.32 -20.08 -16.60
CA ILE A 509 -40.86 -19.46 -17.82
C ILE A 509 -42.30 -19.03 -17.56
N SER A 510 -42.58 -17.74 -17.71
CA SER A 510 -43.92 -17.16 -17.65
C SER A 510 -44.36 -16.65 -19.03
N TRP A 511 -45.66 -16.68 -19.33
CA TRP A 511 -46.23 -16.24 -20.61
C TRP A 511 -47.63 -15.64 -20.48
#